data_AF-A0A2V2S260-F1
#
_entry.id   AF-A0A2V2S260-F1
#
_cell.length_a   1.000
_cell.length_b   1.000
_cell.length_c   1.000
_cell.angle_alpha   90.00
_cell.angle_beta   90.00
_cell.angle_gamma   90.00
#
_symmetry.space_group_name_H-M   'P 1'
#
loop_
_entity.id
_entity.type
_entity.pdbx_description
1 polymer ?
#
loop_
_entity_poly.entity_id
_entity_poly.type
_entity_poly.pdbx_seq_one_letter_code
_entity_poly.pdbx_strand_id
1 'polypeptide(L)'
;MTKPKRRDLIFAPPPNFCDPRLEPGFERACWPLCDGGLAPPPNSPGLHERRCIEFLAAFYHINVLNKRLRAARRARPGVRTALSARAQGVRTALSAQAADRQIRLLLKQISTALTTLELLEDRYAPIGFFGEPIMDGTTYKDIVFVRPELPKIHPSASTISSHFAIPGLDKIPAEELRGPMKVFRFGHGKVDF
;
A
#
# COMPACT_ATOMS: atom_id res chain seq x y z
N MET A 1 -6.41 -29.66 -12.18
CA MET A 1 -6.48 -28.45 -11.33
C MET A 1 -5.60 -28.67 -10.12
N THR A 2 -4.45 -28.01 -10.04
CA THR A 2 -3.54 -28.09 -8.89
C THR A 2 -4.10 -27.28 -7.72
N LYS A 3 -4.17 -27.87 -6.53
CA LYS A 3 -4.59 -27.14 -5.32
C LYS A 3 -3.59 -26.02 -5.04
N PRO A 4 -4.03 -24.77 -4.80
CA PRO A 4 -3.13 -23.67 -4.48
C PRO A 4 -2.32 -24.00 -3.22
N LYS A 5 -1.03 -23.69 -3.20
CA LYS A 5 -0.20 -23.92 -2.02
C LYS A 5 -0.69 -22.99 -0.90
N ARG A 6 -0.70 -23.47 0.34
CA ARG A 6 -1.23 -22.77 1.52
C ARG A 6 -0.65 -21.35 1.74
N ARG A 7 0.55 -21.08 1.21
CA ARG A 7 1.23 -19.78 1.26
C ARG A 7 0.65 -18.74 0.27
N ASP A 8 0.08 -19.19 -0.84
CA ASP A 8 -0.50 -18.29 -1.86
C ASP A 8 -1.81 -17.66 -1.38
N LEU A 9 -2.48 -18.27 -0.40
CA LEU A 9 -3.77 -17.83 0.14
C LEU A 9 -3.66 -16.66 1.13
N ILE A 10 -2.47 -16.41 1.70
CA ILE A 10 -2.30 -15.37 2.74
C ILE A 10 -2.31 -13.96 2.12
N PHE A 11 -1.84 -13.84 0.88
CA PHE A 11 -1.70 -12.56 0.16
C PHE A 11 -2.69 -12.45 -0.99
N ALA A 12 -3.84 -13.11 -0.88
CA ALA A 12 -4.97 -12.87 -1.76
C ALA A 12 -5.77 -11.67 -1.23
N PRO A 13 -6.42 -10.90 -2.12
CA PRO A 13 -7.37 -9.89 -1.71
C PRO A 13 -8.39 -10.45 -0.73
N PRO A 14 -8.85 -9.65 0.23
CA PRO A 14 -9.84 -10.10 1.18
C PRO A 14 -11.13 -10.50 0.42
N PRO A 15 -11.86 -11.52 0.88
CA PRO A 15 -12.98 -12.10 0.14
C PRO A 15 -14.14 -11.11 -0.09
N ASN A 16 -14.21 -10.06 0.71
CA ASN A 16 -15.19 -8.98 0.64
C ASN A 16 -14.68 -7.74 -0.12
N PHE A 17 -13.54 -7.81 -0.80
CA PHE A 17 -13.07 -6.72 -1.64
C PHE A 17 -14.03 -6.50 -2.81
N CYS A 18 -14.51 -5.26 -2.96
CA CYS A 18 -15.35 -4.82 -4.08
C CYS A 18 -14.56 -3.83 -4.93
N ASP A 19 -14.54 -4.04 -6.25
CA ASP A 19 -13.91 -3.11 -7.19
C ASP A 19 -14.81 -1.88 -7.38
N PRO A 20 -14.34 -0.65 -7.08
CA PRO A 20 -15.14 0.56 -7.21
C PRO A 20 -15.69 0.80 -8.62
N ARG A 21 -15.07 0.21 -9.65
CA ARG A 21 -15.55 0.30 -11.05
C ARG A 21 -16.91 -0.36 -11.26
N LEU A 22 -17.30 -1.27 -10.38
CA LEU A 22 -18.58 -1.98 -10.43
C LEU A 22 -19.68 -1.26 -9.64
N GLU A 23 -19.34 -0.21 -8.88
CA GLU A 23 -20.29 0.52 -8.06
C GLU A 23 -21.02 1.62 -8.86
N PRO A 24 -22.31 1.86 -8.55
CA PRO A 24 -23.02 3.00 -9.11
C PRO A 24 -22.36 4.31 -8.65
N GLY A 25 -22.10 5.21 -9.58
CA GLY A 25 -21.42 6.49 -9.29
C GLY A 25 -19.90 6.45 -9.38
N PHE A 26 -19.32 5.40 -9.98
CA PHE A 26 -17.90 5.34 -10.30
C PHE A 26 -17.44 6.56 -11.12
N GLU A 27 -16.45 7.30 -10.60
CA GLU A 27 -15.91 8.49 -11.24
C GLU A 27 -14.61 8.17 -12.01
N ARG A 28 -14.71 7.78 -13.28
CA ARG A 28 -13.54 7.37 -14.09
C ARG A 28 -12.35 8.35 -14.06
N ALA A 29 -12.61 9.66 -13.98
CA ALA A 29 -11.56 10.67 -13.91
C ALA A 29 -10.72 10.65 -12.61
N CYS A 30 -11.18 9.94 -11.58
CA CYS A 30 -10.48 9.77 -10.31
C CYS A 30 -9.72 8.43 -10.24
N TRP A 31 -9.88 7.55 -11.24
CA TRP A 31 -9.22 6.25 -11.25
C TRP A 31 -7.80 6.38 -11.83
N PRO A 32 -6.76 6.01 -11.07
CA PRO A 32 -5.39 6.10 -11.56
C PRO A 32 -5.08 5.04 -12.63
N LEU A 33 -4.06 5.32 -13.44
CA LEU A 33 -3.43 4.36 -14.33
C LEU A 33 -2.66 3.30 -13.53
N CYS A 34 -2.27 2.22 -14.21
CA CYS A 34 -1.48 1.13 -13.67
C CYS A 34 -0.25 0.93 -14.55
N ASP A 35 0.95 1.24 -14.04
CA ASP A 35 2.21 1.18 -14.80
C ASP A 35 2.14 1.97 -16.12
N GLY A 36 1.52 3.16 -16.10
CA GLY A 36 1.29 4.00 -17.27
C GLY A 36 0.20 3.49 -18.23
N GLY A 37 -0.38 2.33 -17.96
CA GLY A 37 -1.39 1.66 -18.78
C GLY A 37 -2.79 1.65 -18.17
N LEU A 38 -3.70 0.94 -18.84
CA LEU A 38 -5.03 0.67 -18.32
C LEU A 38 -4.95 -0.32 -17.15
N ALA A 39 -5.75 -0.06 -16.12
CA ALA A 39 -5.88 -0.97 -14.98
C ALA A 39 -6.35 -2.37 -15.42
N PRO A 40 -5.89 -3.44 -14.74
CA PRO A 40 -6.34 -4.80 -15.02
C PRO A 40 -7.87 -4.95 -14.91
N PRO A 41 -8.51 -5.87 -15.64
CA PRO A 41 -9.96 -6.04 -15.59
C PRO A 41 -10.44 -6.49 -14.19
N PRO A 42 -11.64 -6.10 -13.73
CA PRO A 42 -12.14 -6.39 -12.37
C PRO A 42 -12.13 -7.89 -11.98
N ASN A 43 -12.31 -8.76 -12.97
CA ASN A 43 -12.37 -10.21 -12.83
C ASN A 43 -11.04 -10.90 -13.17
N SER A 44 -9.91 -10.18 -13.10
CA SER A 44 -8.59 -10.76 -13.38
C SER A 44 -8.34 -11.98 -12.47
N PRO A 45 -7.97 -13.15 -13.04
CA PRO A 45 -7.74 -14.36 -12.25
C PRO A 45 -6.38 -14.36 -11.53
N GLY A 46 -5.42 -13.56 -12.03
CA GLY A 46 -4.07 -13.50 -11.50
C GLY A 46 -3.98 -12.72 -10.19
N LEU A 47 -3.23 -13.27 -9.23
CA LEU A 47 -3.06 -12.65 -7.91
C LEU A 47 -2.37 -11.29 -7.99
N HIS A 48 -1.42 -11.12 -8.90
CA HIS A 48 -0.72 -9.85 -9.09
C HIS A 48 -1.70 -8.74 -9.51
N GLU A 49 -2.47 -9.00 -10.55
CA GLU A 49 -3.46 -8.07 -11.08
C GLU A 49 -4.52 -7.72 -10.04
N ARG A 50 -4.96 -8.71 -9.25
CA ARG A 50 -5.93 -8.44 -8.18
C ARG A 50 -5.35 -7.55 -7.08
N ARG A 51 -4.07 -7.70 -6.72
CA ARG A 51 -3.39 -6.81 -5.77
C ARG A 51 -3.25 -5.40 -6.35
N CYS A 52 -2.90 -5.26 -7.63
CA CYS A 52 -2.90 -3.97 -8.31
C CYS A 52 -4.26 -3.29 -8.19
N ILE A 53 -5.35 -4.01 -8.45
CA ILE A 53 -6.72 -3.48 -8.34
C ILE A 53 -7.04 -3.00 -6.91
N GLU A 54 -6.60 -3.71 -5.86
CA GLU A 54 -6.77 -3.26 -4.47
C GLU A 54 -6.09 -1.92 -4.19
N PHE A 55 -4.83 -1.77 -4.61
CA PHE A 55 -4.11 -0.50 -4.46
C PHE A 55 -4.78 0.62 -5.26
N LEU A 56 -5.12 0.37 -6.53
CA LEU A 56 -5.80 1.35 -7.38
C LEU A 56 -7.14 1.79 -6.76
N ALA A 57 -7.89 0.87 -6.15
CA ALA A 57 -9.12 1.19 -5.42
C ALA A 57 -8.87 2.10 -4.21
N ALA A 58 -7.83 1.83 -3.41
CA ALA A 58 -7.45 2.68 -2.28
C ALA A 58 -7.10 4.10 -2.74
N PHE A 59 -6.25 4.24 -3.79
CA PHE A 59 -5.90 5.54 -4.36
C PHE A 59 -7.10 6.25 -5.00
N TYR A 60 -8.00 5.52 -5.66
CA TYR A 60 -9.26 6.05 -6.19
C TYR A 60 -10.11 6.71 -5.11
N HIS A 61 -10.29 6.04 -3.96
CA HIS A 61 -11.07 6.61 -2.86
C HIS A 61 -10.46 7.93 -2.36
N ILE A 62 -9.13 8.00 -2.23
CA ILE A 62 -8.44 9.23 -1.85
C ILE A 62 -8.65 10.32 -2.91
N ASN A 63 -8.55 9.99 -4.20
CA ASN A 63 -8.81 10.92 -5.30
C ASN A 63 -10.23 11.50 -5.27
N VAL A 64 -11.25 10.67 -5.06
CA VAL A 64 -12.66 11.09 -4.94
C VAL A 64 -12.82 12.04 -3.75
N LEU A 65 -12.25 11.70 -2.59
CA LEU A 65 -12.33 12.55 -1.40
C LEU A 65 -11.60 13.89 -1.61
N ASN A 66 -10.43 13.89 -2.24
CA ASN A 66 -9.71 15.11 -2.60
C ASN A 66 -10.50 15.98 -3.57
N LYS A 67 -11.15 15.39 -4.59
CA LYS A 67 -12.04 16.11 -5.51
C LYS A 67 -13.20 16.78 -4.76
N ARG A 68 -13.86 16.05 -3.86
CA ARG A 68 -14.95 16.56 -3.01
C ARG A 68 -14.47 17.68 -2.07
N LEU A 69 -13.29 17.52 -1.47
CA LEU A 69 -12.68 18.53 -0.61
C LEU A 69 -12.38 19.83 -1.37
N ARG A 70 -11.84 19.73 -2.58
CA ARG A 70 -11.61 20.90 -3.45
C ARG A 70 -12.93 21.59 -3.79
N ALA A 71 -13.97 20.84 -4.13
CA ALA A 71 -15.30 21.40 -4.41
C ALA A 71 -15.88 22.12 -3.18
N ALA A 72 -15.81 21.50 -2.00
CA ALA A 72 -16.28 22.10 -0.74
C ALA A 72 -15.52 23.39 -0.39
N ARG A 73 -14.20 23.43 -0.61
CA ARG A 73 -13.39 24.64 -0.41
C ARG A 73 -13.75 25.77 -1.37
N ARG A 74 -14.07 25.44 -2.63
CA ARG A 74 -14.52 26.43 -3.64
C ARG A 74 -15.91 26.98 -3.34
N ALA A 75 -16.80 26.15 -2.80
CA ALA A 75 -18.15 26.56 -2.40
C ALA A 75 -18.18 27.37 -1.10
N ARG A 76 -17.07 27.44 -0.36
CA ARG A 76 -16.98 28.22 0.88
C ARG A 76 -17.18 29.70 0.54
N PRO A 77 -18.18 30.38 1.12
CA PRO A 77 -18.37 31.81 0.87
C PRO A 77 -17.09 32.55 1.22
N GLY A 78 -16.53 33.28 0.26
CA GLY A 78 -15.26 33.96 0.43
C GLY A 78 -15.33 35.00 1.54
N VAL A 79 -14.30 35.06 2.39
CA VAL A 79 -14.11 36.13 3.40
C VAL A 79 -14.05 37.51 2.73
N ARG A 80 -13.69 37.59 1.44
CA ARG A 80 -13.55 38.86 0.69
C ARG A 80 -14.87 39.60 0.47
N THR A 81 -16.02 38.96 0.65
CA THR A 81 -17.35 39.61 0.60
C THR A 81 -17.88 40.06 1.96
N ALA A 82 -17.12 39.88 3.06
CA ALA A 82 -17.56 40.22 4.41
C ALA A 82 -17.75 41.72 4.66
N LEU A 83 -17.21 42.60 3.81
CA LEU A 83 -17.35 44.05 3.96
C LEU A 83 -18.72 44.60 3.51
N SER A 84 -19.52 43.85 2.73
CA SER A 84 -20.83 44.35 2.23
C SER A 84 -22.06 43.74 2.93
N ALA A 85 -21.89 42.87 3.93
CA ALA A 85 -22.95 41.98 4.41
C ALA A 85 -23.54 42.31 5.79
N ARG A 86 -23.51 43.58 6.24
CA ARG A 86 -24.07 43.98 7.55
C ARG A 86 -25.59 43.76 7.68
N ALA A 87 -26.33 43.58 6.58
CA ALA A 87 -27.78 43.31 6.57
C ALA A 87 -28.17 41.84 6.29
N GLN A 88 -27.22 40.95 5.92
CA GLN A 88 -27.48 39.54 5.57
C GLN A 88 -26.75 38.52 6.48
N GLY A 89 -26.11 39.02 7.55
CA GLY A 89 -25.08 38.31 8.32
C GLY A 89 -25.46 36.96 8.95
N VAL A 90 -26.74 36.70 9.23
CA VAL A 90 -27.16 35.45 9.91
C VAL A 90 -27.18 34.26 8.94
N ARG A 91 -27.68 34.43 7.71
CA ARG A 91 -27.76 33.34 6.72
C ARG A 91 -26.37 32.93 6.19
N THR A 92 -25.48 33.90 6.00
CA THR A 92 -24.12 33.66 5.54
C THR A 92 -23.27 32.93 6.58
N ALA A 93 -23.46 33.23 7.87
CA ALA A 93 -22.72 32.58 8.96
C ALA A 93 -23.08 31.08 9.08
N LEU A 94 -24.37 30.74 9.01
CA LEU A 94 -24.83 29.35 9.06
C LEU A 94 -24.31 28.52 7.88
N SER A 95 -24.30 29.10 6.68
CA SER A 95 -23.72 28.47 5.47
C SER A 95 -22.22 28.21 5.62
N ALA A 96 -21.46 29.16 6.19
CA ALA A 96 -20.03 29.02 6.38
C ALA A 96 -19.70 27.91 7.41
N GLN A 97 -20.46 27.86 8.51
CA GLN A 97 -20.30 26.83 9.53
C GLN A 97 -20.60 25.42 8.99
N ALA A 98 -21.63 25.28 8.15
CA ALA A 98 -21.94 24.02 7.49
C ALA A 98 -20.82 23.57 6.54
N ALA A 99 -20.27 24.49 5.73
CA ALA A 99 -19.14 24.21 4.85
C ALA A 99 -17.90 23.76 5.65
N ASP A 100 -17.59 24.43 6.76
CA ASP A 100 -16.46 24.08 7.62
C ASP A 100 -16.63 22.69 8.27
N ARG A 101 -17.84 22.34 8.68
CA ARG A 101 -18.16 20.98 9.16
C ARG A 101 -17.92 19.94 8.06
N GLN A 102 -18.38 20.21 6.83
CA GLN A 102 -18.18 19.31 5.71
C GLN A 102 -16.70 19.11 5.37
N ILE A 103 -15.91 20.19 5.37
CA ILE A 103 -14.46 20.14 5.13
C ILE A 103 -13.77 19.27 6.20
N ARG A 104 -14.11 19.44 7.49
CA ARG A 104 -13.55 18.61 8.57
C ARG A 104 -13.89 17.14 8.42
N LEU A 105 -15.12 16.82 8.02
CA LEU A 105 -15.55 15.44 7.76
C LEU A 105 -14.75 14.82 6.61
N LEU A 106 -14.58 15.54 5.50
CA LEU A 106 -13.79 15.05 4.36
C LEU A 106 -12.32 14.83 4.72
N LEU A 107 -11.70 15.73 5.50
CA LEU A 107 -10.33 15.55 5.98
C LEU A 107 -10.19 14.31 6.86
N LYS A 108 -11.16 14.05 7.75
CA LYS A 108 -11.19 12.83 8.57
C LYS A 108 -11.29 11.58 7.67
N GLN A 109 -12.15 11.60 6.65
CA GLN A 109 -12.28 10.49 5.71
C GLN A 109 -11.00 10.23 4.92
N ILE A 110 -10.30 11.29 4.49
CA ILE A 110 -9.00 11.16 3.80
C ILE A 110 -7.98 10.52 4.73
N SER A 111 -7.90 10.95 5.99
CA SER A 111 -7.01 10.32 6.98
C SER A 111 -7.32 8.84 7.17
N THR A 112 -8.59 8.46 7.27
CA THR A 112 -8.97 7.03 7.35
C THR A 112 -8.59 6.25 6.08
N ALA A 113 -8.77 6.84 4.89
CA ALA A 113 -8.37 6.21 3.64
C ALA A 113 -6.85 6.02 3.54
N LEU A 114 -6.06 6.99 4.01
CA LEU A 114 -4.60 6.88 4.08
C LEU A 114 -4.15 5.77 5.02
N THR A 115 -4.73 5.68 6.23
CA THR A 115 -4.45 4.55 7.14
C THR A 115 -4.83 3.20 6.52
N THR A 116 -5.91 3.15 5.73
CA THR A 116 -6.30 1.93 5.01
C THR A 116 -5.26 1.53 3.96
N LEU A 117 -4.67 2.51 3.27
CA LEU A 117 -3.58 2.29 2.31
C LEU A 117 -2.30 1.81 3.03
N GLU A 118 -1.92 2.40 4.17
CA GLU A 118 -0.78 1.95 4.97
C GLU A 118 -0.94 0.49 5.41
N LEU A 119 -2.13 0.10 5.89
CA LEU A 119 -2.41 -1.29 6.25
C LEU A 119 -2.34 -2.25 5.05
N LEU A 120 -2.66 -1.74 3.85
CA LEU A 120 -2.54 -2.50 2.60
C LEU A 120 -1.07 -2.70 2.23
N GLU A 121 -0.24 -1.66 2.37
CA GLU A 121 1.21 -1.74 2.19
C GLU A 121 1.83 -2.73 3.16
N ASP A 122 1.52 -2.64 4.46
CA ASP A 122 2.01 -3.57 5.48
C ASP A 122 1.64 -5.03 5.19
N ARG A 123 0.42 -5.26 4.68
CA ARG A 123 -0.03 -6.61 4.28
C ARG A 123 0.83 -7.19 3.16
N TYR A 124 1.27 -6.36 2.21
CA TYR A 124 1.98 -6.80 1.01
C TYR A 124 3.50 -6.62 1.09
N ALA A 125 4.01 -5.92 2.10
CA ALA A 125 5.42 -5.74 2.38
C ALA A 125 6.21 -7.07 2.49
N PRO A 126 5.70 -8.16 3.12
CA PRO A 126 6.43 -9.42 3.23
C PRO A 126 6.75 -10.11 1.90
N ILE A 127 6.02 -9.77 0.84
CA ILE A 127 6.26 -10.27 -0.51
C ILE A 127 6.92 -9.24 -1.42
N GLY A 128 7.30 -8.07 -0.91
CA GLY A 128 7.94 -7.00 -1.67
C GLY A 128 7.04 -6.36 -2.73
N PHE A 129 5.72 -6.35 -2.52
CA PHE A 129 4.76 -5.77 -3.47
C PHE A 129 4.30 -4.39 -2.99
N PHE A 130 4.67 -3.36 -3.74
CA PHE A 130 4.40 -1.95 -3.44
C PHE A 130 3.86 -1.23 -4.68
N GLY A 131 3.03 -0.21 -4.48
CA GLY A 131 2.55 0.69 -5.52
C GLY A 131 3.05 2.10 -5.29
N GLU A 132 3.99 2.56 -6.11
CA GLU A 132 4.55 3.91 -6.02
C GLU A 132 3.65 4.91 -6.75
N PRO A 133 3.07 5.90 -6.05
CA PRO A 133 2.16 6.85 -6.67
C PRO A 133 2.87 7.95 -7.45
N ILE A 134 2.42 8.19 -8.67
CA ILE A 134 2.73 9.40 -9.45
C ILE A 134 1.59 10.40 -9.27
N MET A 135 1.92 11.59 -8.78
CA MET A 135 0.95 12.63 -8.42
C MET A 135 0.95 13.81 -9.41
N ASP A 136 -0.24 14.36 -9.67
CA ASP A 136 -0.46 15.66 -10.31
C ASP A 136 -1.23 16.56 -9.32
N GLY A 137 -0.49 17.45 -8.67
CA GLY A 137 -0.99 18.23 -7.54
C GLY A 137 -1.42 17.34 -6.37
N THR A 138 -2.72 17.26 -6.11
CA THR A 138 -3.29 16.42 -5.03
C THR A 138 -4.10 15.23 -5.59
N THR A 139 -3.88 14.86 -6.85
CA THR A 139 -4.53 13.72 -7.50
C THR A 139 -3.47 12.69 -7.89
N TYR A 140 -3.69 11.44 -7.52
CA TYR A 140 -2.90 10.29 -7.98
C TYR A 140 -3.28 9.96 -9.41
N LYS A 141 -2.31 10.03 -10.34
CA LYS A 141 -2.54 9.83 -11.78
C LYS A 141 -2.22 8.43 -12.23
N ASP A 142 -1.15 7.86 -11.70
CA ASP A 142 -0.63 6.56 -12.07
C ASP A 142 0.02 5.92 -10.84
N ILE A 143 -0.03 4.60 -10.77
CA ILE A 143 0.62 3.82 -9.71
C ILE A 143 1.57 2.85 -10.39
N VAL A 144 2.86 3.00 -10.10
CA VAL A 144 3.92 2.13 -10.62
C VAL A 144 4.12 0.99 -9.62
N PHE A 145 3.82 -0.23 -10.03
CA PHE A 145 3.95 -1.40 -9.16
C PHE A 145 5.34 -2.00 -9.28
N VAL A 146 6.06 -2.03 -8.17
CA VAL A 146 7.33 -2.74 -8.09
C VAL A 146 7.05 -4.23 -8.10
N ARG A 147 7.46 -4.91 -9.17
CA ARG A 147 7.51 -6.38 -9.18
C ARG A 147 8.79 -6.80 -8.47
N PRO A 148 8.69 -7.55 -7.36
CA PRO A 148 9.86 -8.18 -6.80
C PRO A 148 10.31 -9.22 -7.83
N GLU A 149 11.38 -8.93 -8.57
CA GLU A 149 12.10 -9.99 -9.25
C GLU A 149 12.50 -10.97 -8.16
N LEU A 150 12.02 -12.22 -8.25
CA LEU A 150 12.55 -13.27 -7.39
C LEU A 150 14.07 -13.21 -7.52
N PRO A 151 14.81 -13.16 -6.40
CA PRO A 151 16.26 -13.16 -6.48
C PRO A 151 16.66 -14.32 -7.38
N LYS A 152 17.31 -14.00 -8.51
CA LYS A 152 17.78 -15.01 -9.46
C LYS A 152 18.86 -15.77 -8.71
N ILE A 153 18.48 -16.87 -8.06
CA ILE A 153 19.43 -17.79 -7.45
C ILE A 153 20.16 -18.43 -8.64
N HIS A 154 21.27 -17.83 -9.04
CA HIS A 154 22.14 -18.45 -10.03
C HIS A 154 22.57 -19.81 -9.45
N PRO A 155 22.47 -20.90 -10.23
CA PRO A 155 22.86 -22.23 -9.75
C PRO A 155 24.36 -22.31 -9.39
N SER A 156 25.19 -21.34 -9.77
CA SER A 156 26.56 -21.22 -9.27
C SER A 156 26.66 -20.78 -7.80
N ALA A 157 25.59 -20.25 -7.22
CA ALA A 157 25.51 -19.80 -5.83
C ALA A 157 24.75 -20.78 -4.91
N SER A 158 24.30 -21.94 -5.42
CA SER A 158 23.55 -22.94 -4.64
C SER A 158 24.40 -23.68 -3.59
N THR A 159 25.68 -23.34 -3.45
CA THR A 159 26.59 -23.82 -2.40
C THR A 159 26.93 -22.79 -1.34
N ILE A 160 26.26 -21.63 -1.30
CA ILE A 160 26.35 -20.75 -0.13
C ILE A 160 25.50 -21.36 0.98
N SER A 161 26.04 -22.41 1.61
CA SER A 161 25.80 -22.64 3.03
C SER A 161 26.19 -21.33 3.71
N SER A 162 25.22 -20.60 4.23
CA SER A 162 25.44 -19.38 4.99
C SER A 162 26.20 -19.74 6.26
N HIS A 163 27.54 -19.75 6.16
CA HIS A 163 28.45 -19.93 7.27
C HIS A 163 28.46 -18.64 8.08
N PHE A 164 27.69 -18.63 9.17
CA PHE A 164 27.79 -17.58 10.17
C PHE A 164 28.91 -17.97 11.15
N ALA A 165 30.05 -17.29 11.08
CA ALA A 165 31.07 -17.39 12.12
C ALA A 165 30.58 -16.61 13.34
N ILE A 166 30.24 -17.32 14.42
CA ILE A 166 29.91 -16.72 15.71
C ILE A 166 31.22 -16.66 16.53
N PRO A 167 31.79 -15.47 16.77
CA PRO A 167 33.02 -15.35 17.56
C PRO A 167 32.81 -15.95 18.96
N GLY A 168 33.68 -16.86 19.40
CA GLY A 168 33.60 -17.50 20.72
C GLY A 168 32.80 -18.81 20.79
N LEU A 169 32.17 -19.25 19.69
CA LEU A 169 31.46 -20.55 19.63
C LEU A 169 32.39 -21.76 19.85
N ASP A 170 33.67 -21.57 19.56
CA ASP A 170 34.78 -22.47 19.84
C ASP A 170 35.06 -22.66 21.34
N LYS A 171 34.72 -21.65 22.15
CA LYS A 171 34.94 -21.65 23.61
C LYS A 171 33.80 -22.31 24.41
N ILE A 172 32.66 -22.57 23.78
CA ILE A 172 31.53 -23.22 24.45
C ILE A 172 31.83 -24.73 24.60
N PRO A 173 31.74 -25.30 25.81
CA PRO A 173 31.90 -26.74 26.04
C PRO A 173 30.88 -27.56 25.23
N ALA A 174 31.29 -28.72 24.71
CA ALA A 174 30.43 -29.55 23.87
C ALA A 174 29.16 -30.04 24.60
N GLU A 175 29.21 -30.15 25.92
CA GLU A 175 28.08 -30.53 26.76
C GLU A 175 26.97 -29.46 26.83
N GLU A 176 27.33 -28.18 26.66
CA GLU A 176 26.39 -27.05 26.64
C GLU A 176 25.69 -26.88 25.27
N LEU A 177 26.20 -27.52 24.22
CA LEU A 177 25.62 -27.47 22.87
C LEU A 177 24.46 -28.46 22.66
N ARG A 178 23.95 -29.11 23.72
CA ARG A 178 22.81 -30.04 23.62
C ARG A 178 21.48 -29.27 23.58
N GLY A 179 21.02 -28.96 22.38
CA GLY A 179 19.69 -28.41 22.11
C GLY A 179 19.09 -28.95 20.82
N PRO A 180 17.89 -28.50 20.41
CA PRO A 180 17.27 -28.90 19.14
C PRO A 180 18.07 -28.44 17.90
N MET A 181 19.06 -27.57 18.08
CA MET A 181 19.91 -27.05 17.01
C MET A 181 21.21 -27.86 16.90
N LYS A 182 21.46 -28.47 15.74
CA LYS A 182 22.71 -29.19 15.47
C LYS A 182 23.80 -28.20 15.06
N VAL A 183 24.83 -28.05 15.87
CA VAL A 183 26.02 -27.23 15.57
C VAL A 183 27.12 -28.14 15.01
N PHE A 184 27.59 -27.85 13.80
CA PHE A 184 28.71 -28.56 13.18
C PHE A 184 29.97 -27.69 13.29
N ARG A 185 31.03 -28.22 13.90
CA ARG A 185 32.35 -27.58 13.93
C ARG A 185 33.13 -28.06 12.71
N PHE A 186 33.36 -27.18 11.74
CA PHE A 186 34.29 -27.45 10.65
C PHE A 186 35.69 -27.03 11.09
N GLY A 187 36.58 -28.00 11.30
CA GLY A 187 37.99 -27.70 11.49
C GLY A 187 38.57 -27.18 10.18
N HIS A 188 39.03 -25.93 10.15
CA HIS A 188 39.87 -25.46 9.05
C HIS A 188 41.23 -26.18 9.17
N GLY A 189 41.34 -27.35 8.57
CA GLY A 189 42.63 -27.97 8.31
C GLY A 189 43.43 -27.00 7.44
N LYS A 190 44.56 -26.51 7.95
CA LYS A 190 45.56 -25.84 7.11
C LYS A 190 45.98 -26.86 6.05
N VAL A 191 45.73 -26.53 4.79
CA VAL A 191 46.38 -27.20 3.68
C VAL A 191 47.75 -26.53 3.59
N ASP A 192 48.77 -27.21 4.12
CA ASP A 192 50.15 -26.80 3.86
C ASP A 192 50.45 -27.11 2.39
N PHE A 193 50.83 -26.07 1.64
CA PHE A 193 51.33 -26.17 0.27
C PHE A 193 52.85 -26.33 0.27
#